data_AF-A0A812SLU4-F1
#
_entry.id   AF-A0A812SLU4-F1
#
_cell.length_a   1.000
_cell.length_b   1.000
_cell.length_c   1.000
_cell.angle_alpha   90.00
_cell.angle_beta   90.00
_cell.angle_gamma   90.00
#
_symmetry.space_group_name_H-M   'P 1'
#
loop_
_entity.id
_entity.type
_entity.pdbx_description
1 polymer ?
#
loop_
_entity_poly.entity_id
_entity_poly.type
_entity_poly.pdbx_seq_one_letter_code
_entity_poly.pdbx_strand_id
1 'polypeptide(L)'
;MPFYFWTCMWCSFFTILVAVTDLCALMKHVTMFSEDIFAGLISLIFIIDGVRPIIEDFTENKMTLTSAMFEALLFIYTFGLATYLSHFRRTPWMLRPIRNLMANFAVTISLVTASALAAIYSSDTNLRMLSVDADFSPNRVLSDGSKRPWIVNPAGIDRPFPAWGIGYAVLPAIGFAVLGYLDQNLTSVIVNRPSNNLAKPPGADQHMGGL
;
A
#
# COMPACT_ATOMS: atom_id res chain seq x y z
N MET A 1 16.08 7.94 14.71
CA MET A 1 14.94 8.87 14.62
C MET A 1 15.28 10.17 13.91
N PRO A 2 16.34 10.91 14.29
CA PRO A 2 16.75 12.09 13.52
C PRO A 2 17.14 11.74 12.09
N PHE A 3 17.74 10.56 11.86
CA PHE A 3 18.07 10.05 10.52
C PHE A 3 16.86 10.04 9.58
N TYR A 4 15.72 9.49 9.99
CA TYR A 4 14.51 9.47 9.15
C TYR A 4 13.99 10.88 8.84
N PHE A 5 14.02 11.78 9.83
CA PHE A 5 13.63 13.17 9.61
C PHE A 5 14.53 13.83 8.54
N TRP A 6 15.85 13.67 8.64
CA TRP A 6 16.79 14.20 7.65
C TRP A 6 16.63 13.54 6.28
N THR A 7 16.40 12.22 6.21
CA THR A 7 16.09 11.53 4.94
C THR A 7 14.82 12.08 4.30
N CYS A 8 13.76 12.31 5.06
CA CYS A 8 12.52 12.91 4.55
C CYS A 8 12.73 14.35 4.10
N MET A 9 13.51 15.14 4.83
CA MET A 9 13.83 16.52 4.46
C MET A 9 14.61 16.57 3.13
N TRP A 10 15.64 15.73 2.97
CA TRP A 10 16.38 15.60 1.71
C TRP A 10 15.50 15.07 0.58
N CYS A 11 14.63 14.10 0.86
CA CYS A 11 13.68 13.56 -0.12
C CYS A 11 12.75 14.65 -0.64
N SER A 12 12.14 15.44 0.25
CA SER A 12 11.31 16.60 -0.11
C SER A 12 12.07 17.58 -1.00
N PHE A 13 13.31 17.94 -0.62
CA PHE A 13 14.16 18.81 -1.42
C PHE A 13 14.42 18.25 -2.83
N PHE A 14 14.76 16.96 -2.96
CA PHE A 14 14.97 16.33 -4.26
C PHE A 14 13.69 16.25 -5.09
N THR A 15 12.53 15.97 -4.48
CA THR A 15 11.26 15.95 -5.21
C THR A 15 10.88 17.32 -5.76
N ILE A 16 11.14 18.40 -5.01
CA ILE A 16 10.93 19.77 -5.49
C ILE A 16 11.90 20.09 -6.62
N LEU A 17 13.17 19.70 -6.50
CA LEU A 17 14.17 19.90 -7.54
C LEU A 17 13.77 19.19 -8.84
N VAL A 18 13.37 17.91 -8.75
CA VAL A 18 12.88 17.11 -9.88
C VAL A 18 11.65 17.74 -10.53
N ALA A 19 10.73 18.29 -9.72
CA ALA A 19 9.55 18.98 -10.24
C ALA A 19 9.91 20.26 -11.00
N VAL A 20 10.90 21.01 -10.53
CA VAL A 20 11.37 22.25 -11.18
C VAL A 20 12.21 21.97 -12.44
N THR A 21 12.99 20.89 -12.48
CA THR A 21 13.82 20.54 -13.65
C THR A 21 13.04 19.91 -14.80
N ASP A 22 11.70 19.99 -14.77
CA ASP A 22 10.79 19.47 -15.79
C ASP A 22 11.15 18.04 -16.25
N LEU A 23 11.42 17.18 -15.27
CA LEU A 23 11.74 15.77 -15.50
C LEU A 23 10.58 15.02 -16.18
N CYS A 24 9.41 15.63 -16.28
CA CYS A 24 8.24 15.18 -17.04
C CYS A 24 8.58 14.84 -18.51
N ALA A 25 9.62 15.43 -19.11
CA ALA A 25 10.07 15.04 -20.44
C ALA A 25 10.67 13.61 -20.50
N LEU A 26 11.17 13.08 -19.37
CA LEU A 26 11.72 11.73 -19.26
C LEU A 26 10.64 10.65 -19.41
N MET A 27 9.39 10.96 -19.08
CA MET A 27 8.25 10.05 -19.30
C MET A 27 8.08 9.67 -20.78
N LYS A 28 8.46 10.54 -21.73
CA LYS A 28 8.39 10.23 -23.17
C LYS A 28 9.30 9.07 -23.57
N HIS A 29 10.28 8.71 -22.74
CA HIS A 29 11.23 7.62 -23.00
C HIS A 29 10.87 6.30 -22.31
N VAL A 30 9.88 6.30 -21.40
CA VAL A 30 9.37 5.06 -20.79
C VAL A 30 8.42 4.39 -21.78
N THR A 31 8.66 3.10 -22.05
CA THR A 31 7.86 2.35 -23.02
C THR A 31 6.74 1.59 -22.33
N MET A 32 5.62 1.36 -23.03
CA MET A 32 4.50 0.54 -22.52
C MET A 32 4.95 -0.86 -22.08
N PHE A 33 6.01 -1.41 -22.70
CA PHE A 33 6.60 -2.69 -22.33
C PHE A 33 7.20 -2.67 -20.91
N SER A 34 7.94 -1.63 -20.55
CA SER A 34 8.49 -1.49 -19.19
C SER A 34 7.40 -1.33 -18.13
N GLU A 35 6.29 -0.67 -18.46
CA GLU A 35 5.17 -0.48 -17.54
C GLU A 35 4.41 -1.78 -17.28
N ASP A 36 4.12 -2.57 -18.31
CA ASP A 36 3.45 -3.86 -18.16
C ASP A 36 4.29 -4.83 -17.33
N ILE A 37 5.62 -4.80 -17.47
CA ILE A 37 6.55 -5.58 -16.62
C ILE A 37 6.49 -5.11 -15.18
N PHE A 38 6.51 -3.79 -14.95
CA PHE A 38 6.48 -3.24 -13.58
C PHE A 38 5.15 -3.52 -12.87
N ALA A 39 4.03 -3.39 -13.60
CA ALA A 39 2.71 -3.78 -13.09
C ALA A 39 2.65 -5.28 -12.76
N GLY A 40 3.25 -6.13 -13.60
CA GLY A 40 3.39 -7.56 -13.34
C GLY A 40 4.24 -7.87 -12.11
N LEU A 41 5.36 -7.16 -11.94
CA LEU A 41 6.25 -7.29 -10.78
C LEU A 41 5.52 -6.92 -9.47
N ILE A 42 4.83 -5.78 -9.45
CA ILE A 42 4.07 -5.33 -8.27
C ILE A 42 2.95 -6.34 -7.95
N SER A 43 2.22 -6.79 -8.97
CA SER A 43 1.18 -7.80 -8.78
C SER A 43 1.75 -9.09 -8.18
N LEU A 44 2.93 -9.52 -8.61
CA LEU A 44 3.61 -10.70 -8.07
C LEU A 44 4.03 -10.50 -6.61
N ILE A 45 4.60 -9.33 -6.27
CA ILE A 45 4.99 -8.98 -4.90
C ILE A 45 3.76 -9.02 -3.99
N PHE A 46 2.63 -8.42 -4.39
CA PHE A 46 1.41 -8.43 -3.60
C PHE A 46 0.84 -9.84 -3.39
N ILE A 47 0.92 -10.71 -4.40
CA ILE A 47 0.49 -12.12 -4.25
C ILE A 47 1.39 -12.84 -3.25
N ILE A 48 2.71 -12.67 -3.34
CA ILE A 48 3.67 -13.30 -2.43
C ILE A 48 3.46 -12.80 -0.99
N ASP A 49 3.33 -11.49 -0.80
CA ASP A 49 3.13 -10.92 0.54
C ASP A 49 1.77 -11.28 1.13
N GLY A 50 0.73 -11.50 0.31
CA GLY A 50 -0.56 -11.99 0.77
C GLY A 50 -0.56 -13.46 1.21
N VAL A 51 0.25 -14.31 0.59
CA VAL A 51 0.33 -15.75 0.91
C VAL A 51 1.34 -16.05 2.03
N ARG A 52 2.38 -15.21 2.17
CA ARG A 52 3.41 -15.35 3.19
C ARG A 52 2.89 -15.61 4.62
N PRO A 53 1.95 -14.81 5.18
CA PRO A 53 1.49 -15.02 6.57
C PRO A 53 0.88 -16.41 6.76
N ILE A 54 0.11 -16.90 5.79
CA ILE A 54 -0.51 -18.23 5.84
C ILE A 54 0.58 -19.31 5.95
N ILE A 55 1.65 -19.22 5.14
CA ILE A 55 2.75 -20.19 5.17
C ILE A 55 3.52 -20.11 6.50
N GLU A 56 3.76 -18.91 7.00
CA GLU A 56 4.45 -18.69 8.29
C GLU A 56 3.64 -19.32 9.43
N ASP A 57 2.32 -19.15 9.45
CA ASP A 57 1.45 -19.71 10.49
C ASP A 57 1.39 -21.25 10.45
N PHE A 58 1.49 -21.88 9.27
CA PHE A 58 1.63 -23.35 9.15
C PHE A 58 3.02 -23.87 9.53
N THR A 59 4.09 -23.12 9.23
CA THR A 59 5.47 -23.59 9.38
C THR A 59 6.00 -23.37 10.79
N GLU A 60 5.71 -22.21 11.38
CA GLU A 60 6.23 -21.84 12.70
C GLU A 60 5.40 -22.42 13.86
N ASN A 61 4.29 -23.11 13.56
CA ASN A 61 3.42 -23.79 14.53
C ASN A 61 3.03 -22.88 15.72
N LYS A 62 2.87 -21.57 15.43
CA LYS A 62 2.53 -20.54 16.41
C LYS A 62 1.11 -20.73 16.97
N MET A 63 0.26 -21.44 16.24
CA MET A 63 -1.12 -21.75 16.61
C MET A 63 -1.37 -23.26 16.50
N THR A 64 -2.40 -23.75 17.20
CA THR A 64 -2.91 -25.12 17.02
C THR A 64 -3.26 -25.35 15.55
N LEU A 65 -2.96 -26.53 15.02
CA LEU A 65 -3.25 -26.93 13.63
C LEU A 65 -4.69 -26.57 13.20
N THR A 66 -5.67 -26.72 14.10
CA THR A 66 -7.08 -26.36 13.88
C THR A 66 -7.27 -24.87 13.55
N SER A 67 -6.53 -23.98 14.22
CA SER A 67 -6.61 -22.53 14.00
C SER A 67 -5.95 -22.13 12.67
N ALA A 68 -4.81 -22.74 12.32
CA ALA A 68 -4.17 -22.52 11.02
C ALA A 68 -5.04 -23.02 9.85
N MET A 69 -5.71 -24.17 10.02
CA MET A 69 -6.68 -24.68 9.05
C MET A 69 -7.90 -23.75 8.92
N PHE A 70 -8.39 -23.19 10.04
CA PHE A 70 -9.49 -22.23 10.05
C PHE A 70 -9.11 -20.91 9.37
N GLU A 71 -7.91 -20.39 9.59
CA GLU A 71 -7.39 -19.22 8.89
C GLU A 71 -7.28 -19.44 7.38
N ALA A 72 -6.74 -20.58 6.96
CA ALA A 72 -6.68 -20.93 5.54
C ALA A 72 -8.08 -21.03 4.91
N LEU A 73 -9.06 -21.57 5.66
CA LEU A 73 -10.45 -21.63 5.23
C LEU A 73 -11.06 -20.23 5.13
N LEU A 74 -10.81 -19.34 6.09
CA LEU A 74 -11.25 -17.94 6.04
C LEU A 74 -10.65 -17.19 4.85
N PHE A 75 -9.38 -17.43 4.52
CA PHE A 75 -8.74 -16.85 3.35
C PHE A 75 -9.42 -17.31 2.05
N ILE A 76 -9.60 -18.63 1.88
CA ILE A 76 -10.30 -19.21 0.72
C ILE A 76 -11.74 -18.70 0.66
N TYR A 77 -12.44 -18.60 1.79
CA TYR A 77 -13.79 -18.07 1.89
C TYR A 77 -13.85 -16.61 1.43
N THR A 78 -12.95 -15.76 1.91
CA THR A 78 -12.91 -14.33 1.57
C THR A 78 -12.64 -14.14 0.07
N PHE A 79 -11.64 -14.84 -0.45
CA PHE A 79 -11.27 -14.77 -1.87
C PHE A 79 -12.38 -15.35 -2.78
N GLY A 80 -12.94 -16.49 -2.42
CA GLY A 80 -14.02 -17.16 -3.15
C GLY A 80 -15.29 -16.31 -3.17
N LEU A 81 -15.67 -15.72 -2.03
CA LEU A 81 -16.85 -14.86 -1.93
C LEU A 81 -16.65 -13.56 -2.72
N ALA A 82 -15.48 -12.92 -2.62
CA ALA A 82 -15.14 -11.70 -3.38
C ALA A 82 -15.21 -11.95 -4.89
N THR A 83 -14.62 -13.04 -5.37
CA THR A 83 -14.63 -13.41 -6.80
C THR A 83 -16.02 -13.81 -7.28
N TYR A 84 -16.79 -14.55 -6.48
CA TYR A 84 -18.18 -14.89 -6.77
C TYR A 84 -19.07 -13.65 -6.92
N LEU A 85 -19.04 -12.75 -5.93
CA LEU A 85 -19.79 -11.49 -5.95
C LEU A 85 -19.38 -10.57 -7.11
N SER A 86 -18.08 -10.53 -7.44
CA SER A 86 -17.57 -9.75 -8.58
C SER A 86 -18.00 -10.35 -9.92
N HIS A 87 -18.00 -11.68 -10.05
CA HIS A 87 -18.44 -12.37 -11.26
C HIS A 87 -19.95 -12.27 -11.47
N PHE A 88 -20.73 -12.12 -10.39
CA PHE A 88 -22.18 -11.93 -10.41
C PHE A 88 -22.62 -10.69 -11.22
N ARG A 89 -21.70 -9.77 -11.55
CA ARG A 89 -21.96 -8.68 -12.50
C ARG A 89 -22.37 -9.17 -13.90
N ARG A 90 -21.88 -10.34 -14.33
CA ARG A 90 -22.08 -10.88 -15.70
C ARG A 90 -23.34 -11.72 -15.83
N THR A 91 -23.98 -12.09 -14.73
CA THR A 91 -25.17 -12.95 -14.78
C THR A 91 -26.42 -12.12 -15.13
N PRO A 92 -27.37 -12.69 -15.89
CA PRO A 92 -28.61 -12.01 -16.30
C PRO A 92 -29.72 -12.10 -15.24
N TRP A 93 -29.47 -12.75 -14.11
CA TRP A 93 -30.50 -13.22 -13.17
C TRP A 93 -30.99 -12.18 -12.15
N MET A 94 -30.46 -10.95 -12.13
CA MET A 94 -30.83 -9.94 -11.13
C MET A 94 -31.04 -8.53 -11.71
N LEU A 95 -31.85 -7.73 -11.00
CA LEU A 95 -32.12 -6.32 -11.33
C LEU A 95 -30.81 -5.52 -11.45
N ARG A 96 -30.73 -4.67 -12.47
CA ARG A 96 -29.55 -3.83 -12.80
C ARG A 96 -28.93 -3.08 -11.61
N PRO A 97 -29.69 -2.39 -10.72
CA PRO A 97 -29.07 -1.62 -9.63
C PRO A 97 -28.41 -2.50 -8.57
N ILE A 98 -29.06 -3.59 -8.16
CA ILE A 98 -28.56 -4.48 -7.10
C ILE A 98 -27.28 -5.19 -7.58
N ARG A 99 -27.25 -5.61 -8.85
CA ARG A 99 -26.09 -6.28 -9.45
C ARG A 99 -24.85 -5.38 -9.48
N ASN A 100 -25.04 -4.11 -9.79
CA ASN A 100 -23.94 -3.14 -9.82
C ASN A 100 -23.46 -2.80 -8.40
N LEU A 101 -24.38 -2.67 -7.43
CA LEU A 101 -24.03 -2.45 -6.03
C LEU A 101 -23.21 -3.62 -5.47
N MET A 102 -23.71 -4.86 -5.60
CA MET A 102 -23.02 -6.05 -5.09
C MET A 102 -21.64 -6.23 -5.71
N ALA A 103 -21.49 -5.99 -7.02
CA ALA A 103 -20.21 -6.13 -7.69
C ALA A 103 -19.20 -4.99 -7.34
N ASN A 104 -19.68 -3.80 -7.00
CA ASN A 104 -18.81 -2.69 -6.60
C ASN A 104 -18.34 -2.83 -5.14
N PHE A 105 -19.17 -3.41 -4.28
CA PHE A 105 -18.85 -3.64 -2.87
C PHE A 105 -18.41 -5.09 -2.57
N ALA A 106 -18.14 -5.90 -3.59
CA ALA A 106 -17.84 -7.34 -3.43
C ALA A 106 -16.72 -7.61 -2.42
N VAL A 107 -15.58 -6.91 -2.57
CA VAL A 107 -14.41 -7.03 -1.68
C VAL A 107 -14.73 -6.57 -0.25
N THR A 108 -15.48 -5.48 -0.12
CA THR A 108 -15.87 -4.93 1.19
C THR A 108 -16.82 -5.88 1.91
N ILE A 109 -17.83 -6.40 1.21
CA ILE A 109 -18.80 -7.36 1.76
C ILE A 109 -18.07 -8.63 2.18
N SER A 110 -17.20 -9.19 1.35
CA SER A 110 -16.45 -10.41 1.69
C SER A 110 -15.55 -10.23 2.90
N LEU A 111 -14.91 -9.05 3.02
CA LEU A 111 -14.07 -8.73 4.16
C LEU A 111 -14.90 -8.67 5.45
N VAL A 112 -16.02 -7.93 5.44
CA VAL A 112 -16.89 -7.80 6.61
C VAL A 112 -17.48 -9.14 7.04
N THR A 113 -17.93 -9.97 6.10
CA THR A 113 -18.47 -11.30 6.44
C THR A 113 -17.40 -12.22 6.99
N ALA A 114 -16.20 -12.24 6.40
CA ALA A 114 -15.09 -13.04 6.90
C ALA A 114 -14.62 -12.57 8.28
N SER A 115 -14.53 -11.26 8.52
CA SER A 115 -14.19 -10.71 9.84
C SER A 115 -15.27 -11.01 10.88
N ALA A 116 -16.56 -10.95 10.52
CA ALA A 116 -17.65 -11.34 11.41
C ALA A 116 -17.58 -12.83 11.77
N LEU A 117 -17.30 -13.69 10.78
CA LEU A 117 -17.12 -15.13 11.00
C LEU A 117 -15.92 -15.38 11.94
N ALA A 118 -14.79 -14.73 11.66
CA ALA A 118 -13.60 -14.81 12.51
C ALA A 118 -13.90 -14.36 13.95
N ALA A 119 -14.65 -13.27 14.14
CA ALA A 119 -15.01 -12.76 15.47
C ALA A 119 -15.90 -13.73 16.27
N ILE A 120 -16.86 -14.39 15.61
CA ILE A 120 -17.74 -15.39 16.26
C ILE A 120 -16.94 -16.61 16.72
N TYR A 121 -15.99 -17.07 15.91
CA TYR A 121 -15.14 -18.24 16.21
C TYR A 121 -13.83 -17.88 16.93
N SER A 122 -13.62 -16.60 17.26
CA SER A 122 -12.41 -16.11 17.92
C SER A 122 -12.31 -16.56 19.39
N SER A 123 -13.41 -16.96 20.03
CA SER A 123 -13.37 -17.48 21.40
C SER A 123 -12.71 -18.85 21.50
N ASP A 124 -12.77 -19.64 20.42
CA ASP A 124 -12.30 -21.03 20.39
C ASP A 124 -10.98 -21.20 19.62
N THR A 125 -10.58 -20.19 18.83
CA THR A 125 -9.37 -20.22 18.00
C THR A 125 -8.48 -19.00 18.29
N ASN A 126 -7.18 -19.23 18.53
CA ASN A 126 -6.20 -18.17 18.78
C ASN A 126 -5.80 -17.45 17.49
N LEU A 127 -6.77 -16.94 16.72
CA LEU A 127 -6.49 -16.21 15.50
C LEU A 127 -5.74 -14.91 15.78
N ARG A 128 -4.79 -14.58 14.90
CA ARG A 128 -4.10 -13.29 14.91
C ARG A 128 -5.03 -12.20 14.39
N MET A 129 -5.97 -11.74 15.22
CA MET A 129 -6.75 -10.56 14.90
C MET A 129 -5.86 -9.31 14.97
N LEU A 130 -6.13 -8.32 14.12
CA LEU A 130 -5.41 -7.05 14.14
C LEU A 130 -5.57 -6.39 15.51
N SER A 131 -4.53 -6.46 16.33
CA SER A 131 -4.47 -5.77 17.62
C SER A 131 -4.22 -4.29 17.37
N VAL A 132 -5.28 -3.48 17.48
CA VAL A 132 -5.16 -2.02 17.44
C VAL A 132 -5.05 -1.54 18.88
N ASP A 133 -3.93 -0.91 19.21
CA ASP A 133 -3.80 -0.21 20.49
C ASP A 133 -4.85 0.91 20.55
N ALA A 134 -5.67 0.90 21.60
CA ALA A 134 -6.77 1.87 21.77
C ALA A 134 -6.29 3.28 22.13
N ASP A 135 -5.00 3.44 22.39
CA ASP A 135 -4.41 4.72 22.74
C ASP A 135 -3.77 5.36 21.51
N PHE A 136 -4.21 6.58 21.17
CA PHE A 136 -3.65 7.37 20.07
C PHE A 136 -2.31 7.99 20.51
N SER A 137 -1.35 7.12 20.80
CA SER A 137 0.00 7.47 21.23
C SER A 137 1.02 6.87 20.27
N PRO A 138 2.19 7.51 20.08
CA PRO A 138 3.17 6.96 19.17
C PRO A 138 3.63 5.58 19.62
N ASN A 139 3.54 4.58 18.72
CA ASN A 139 3.80 3.15 18.99
C ASN A 139 5.19 2.83 19.56
N ARG A 140 6.11 3.81 19.64
CA ARG A 140 7.47 3.60 20.11
C ARG A 140 7.70 4.33 21.42
N VAL A 141 7.96 3.55 22.47
CA VAL A 141 8.41 4.01 23.78
C VAL A 141 9.90 4.35 23.70
N LEU A 142 10.32 5.45 24.34
CA LEU A 142 11.75 5.81 24.45
C LEU A 142 12.45 4.89 25.46
N SER A 143 13.79 4.90 25.46
CA SER A 143 14.60 4.15 26.44
C SER A 143 14.34 4.54 27.91
N ASP A 144 13.64 5.66 28.13
CA ASP A 144 13.25 6.22 29.43
C ASP A 144 11.80 5.84 29.83
N GLY A 145 11.14 4.95 29.09
CA GLY A 145 9.77 4.49 29.38
C GLY A 145 8.67 5.51 29.05
N SER A 146 9.02 6.74 28.66
CA SER A 146 8.07 7.78 28.27
C SER A 146 7.57 7.62 26.82
N LYS A 147 6.32 8.02 26.59
CA LYS A 147 5.71 8.05 25.26
C LYS A 147 6.39 9.12 24.41
N ARG A 148 6.68 8.79 23.15
CA ARG A 148 7.40 9.67 22.22
C ARG A 148 6.60 10.98 21.95
N PRO A 149 7.28 12.12 21.76
CA PRO A 149 6.65 13.35 21.27
C PRO A 149 6.27 13.26 19.77
N TRP A 150 5.14 13.88 19.40
CA TRP A 150 4.66 13.94 18.01
C TRP A 150 5.65 14.60 17.05
N ILE A 151 6.32 15.65 17.52
CA ILE A 151 7.32 16.40 16.76
C ILE A 151 8.71 15.86 17.12
N VAL A 152 9.45 15.38 16.13
CA VAL A 152 10.84 14.93 16.30
C VAL A 152 11.76 16.14 16.28
N ASN A 153 12.58 16.28 17.31
CA ASN A 153 13.63 17.29 17.29
C ASN A 153 14.71 16.91 16.24
N PRO A 154 15.00 17.77 15.24
CA PRO A 154 16.01 17.51 14.21
C PRO A 154 17.44 17.39 14.75
N ALA A 155 17.74 17.99 15.91
CA ALA A 155 19.07 17.99 16.53
C ALA A 155 19.38 16.73 17.37
N GLY A 156 18.39 15.87 17.60
CA GLY A 156 18.50 14.71 18.49
C GLY A 156 17.61 14.85 19.74
N ILE A 157 17.14 13.71 20.25
CA ILE A 157 16.33 13.65 21.47
C ILE A 157 17.20 13.13 22.64
N ASP A 158 17.94 12.02 22.44
CA ASP A 158 18.79 11.43 23.48
C ASP A 158 20.31 11.66 23.29
N ARG A 159 20.75 11.90 22.04
CA ARG A 159 22.16 12.21 21.68
C ARG A 159 22.17 13.21 20.52
N PRO A 160 23.13 14.17 20.49
CA PRO A 160 23.27 15.07 19.37
C PRO A 160 23.54 14.25 18.10
N PHE A 161 22.72 14.47 17.07
CA PHE A 161 22.87 13.75 15.82
C PHE A 161 24.18 14.19 15.13
N PRO A 162 25.08 13.26 14.78
CA PRO A 162 26.34 13.63 14.16
C PRO A 162 26.10 14.34 12.82
N ALA A 163 26.75 15.49 12.61
CA ALA A 163 26.57 16.30 11.40
C ALA A 163 26.91 15.52 10.11
N TRP A 164 27.87 14.59 10.15
CA TRP A 164 28.18 13.70 9.02
C TRP A 164 27.04 12.72 8.68
N GLY A 165 26.22 12.36 9.68
CA GLY A 165 25.05 11.51 9.49
C GLY A 165 23.95 12.17 8.65
N ILE A 166 23.94 13.51 8.58
CA ILE A 166 23.01 14.27 7.73
C ILE A 166 23.37 14.05 6.25
N GLY A 167 24.66 13.98 5.93
CA GLY A 167 25.13 13.68 4.57
C GLY A 167 24.83 12.24 4.15
N TYR A 168 24.97 11.26 5.06
CA TYR A 168 24.63 9.87 4.75
C TYR A 168 23.13 9.67 4.46
N ALA A 169 22.26 10.54 4.99
CA ALA A 169 20.82 10.50 4.74
C ALA A 169 20.42 10.89 3.30
N VAL A 170 21.32 11.50 2.53
CA VAL A 170 21.10 11.87 1.12
C VAL A 170 20.94 10.64 0.23
N LEU A 171 21.78 9.61 0.43
CA LEU A 171 21.78 8.41 -0.39
C LEU A 171 20.42 7.67 -0.37
N PRO A 172 19.84 7.34 0.80
CA PRO A 172 18.49 6.76 0.83
C PRO A 172 17.42 7.75 0.36
N ALA A 173 17.59 9.06 0.58
CA ALA A 173 16.63 10.06 0.14
C ALA A 173 16.50 10.14 -1.38
N ILE A 174 17.62 10.04 -2.12
CA ILE A 174 17.59 9.97 -3.59
C ILE A 174 16.84 8.71 -4.03
N GLY A 175 17.09 7.56 -3.41
CA GLY A 175 16.38 6.32 -3.69
C GLY A 175 14.86 6.47 -3.50
N PHE A 176 14.43 7.06 -2.38
CA PHE A 176 13.01 7.33 -2.13
C PHE A 176 12.40 8.34 -3.10
N ALA A 177 13.12 9.40 -3.48
CA ALA A 177 12.63 10.38 -4.43
C ALA A 177 12.43 9.77 -5.82
N VAL A 178 13.37 8.94 -6.28
CA VAL A 178 13.25 8.22 -7.57
C VAL A 178 12.11 7.21 -7.53
N LEU A 179 12.02 6.39 -6.48
CA LEU A 179 10.92 5.42 -6.33
C LEU A 179 9.55 6.11 -6.28
N GLY A 180 9.43 7.21 -5.54
CA GLY A 180 8.19 8.00 -5.48
C GLY A 180 7.81 8.58 -6.83
N TYR A 181 8.79 9.10 -7.59
CA TYR A 181 8.56 9.59 -8.95
C TYR A 181 8.11 8.46 -9.89
N LEU A 182 8.76 7.30 -9.83
CA LEU A 182 8.38 6.13 -10.64
C LEU A 182 6.97 5.63 -10.31
N ASP A 183 6.59 5.57 -9.04
CA ASP A 183 5.27 5.12 -8.61
C ASP A 183 4.15 6.10 -9.03
N GLN A 184 4.39 7.41 -8.88
CA GLN A 184 3.47 8.46 -9.36
C GLN A 184 3.29 8.41 -10.88
N ASN A 185 4.37 8.19 -11.62
CA ASN A 185 4.31 8.10 -13.07
C ASN A 185 3.64 6.81 -13.54
N LEU A 186 3.98 5.67 -12.94
CA LEU A 186 3.34 4.41 -13.28
C LEU A 186 1.84 4.49 -13.08
N THR A 187 1.40 4.94 -11.91
CA THR A 187 -0.03 5.07 -11.59
C THR A 187 -0.72 6.03 -12.56
N SER A 188 -0.08 7.17 -12.88
CA SER A 188 -0.60 8.11 -13.88
C SER A 188 -0.75 7.48 -15.26
N VAL A 189 0.25 6.76 -15.76
CA VAL A 189 0.17 6.15 -17.09
C VAL A 189 -0.86 5.03 -17.12
N ILE A 190 -0.90 4.16 -16.09
CA ILE A 190 -1.92 3.10 -15.99
C ILE A 190 -3.33 3.68 -16.01
N VAL A 191 -3.58 4.77 -15.25
CA VAL A 191 -4.89 5.43 -15.22
C VAL A 191 -5.22 6.09 -16.54
N ASN A 192 -4.24 6.79 -17.14
CA ASN A 192 -4.39 7.54 -18.40
C ASN A 192 -4.33 6.65 -19.65
N ARG A 193 -4.30 5.32 -19.52
CA ARG A 193 -4.33 4.43 -20.69
C ARG A 193 -5.56 4.74 -21.56
N PRO A 194 -5.40 4.91 -22.89
CA PRO A 194 -6.51 5.23 -23.79
C PRO A 194 -7.61 4.16 -23.81
N SER A 195 -7.30 2.93 -23.38
CA SER A 195 -8.28 1.86 -23.18
C SER A 195 -9.25 2.09 -22.01
N ASN A 196 -8.95 3.04 -21.12
CA ASN A 196 -9.74 3.34 -19.92
C ASN A 196 -10.90 4.32 -20.19
N ASN A 197 -11.11 4.75 -21.44
CA ASN A 197 -12.21 5.62 -21.88
C ASN A 197 -12.52 6.79 -20.93
N LEU A 198 -11.48 7.50 -20.50
CA LEU A 198 -11.63 8.68 -19.63
C LEU A 198 -12.25 9.84 -20.41
N ALA A 199 -13.30 10.43 -19.85
CA ALA A 199 -14.11 11.46 -20.50
C ALA A 199 -13.47 12.87 -20.54
N LYS A 200 -12.28 13.05 -19.94
CA LYS A 200 -11.54 14.32 -19.95
C LYS A 200 -10.12 14.09 -20.45
N PRO A 201 -9.54 15.05 -21.20
CA PRO A 201 -8.14 14.97 -21.59
C PRO A 201 -7.24 14.99 -20.34
N PRO A 202 -6.13 14.24 -20.35
CA PRO A 202 -5.16 14.29 -19.27
C PRO A 202 -4.60 15.72 -19.14
N GLY A 203 -4.43 16.19 -17.90
CA GLY A 203 -3.94 17.55 -17.61
C GLY A 203 -2.54 17.88 -18.15
N ALA A 204 -1.83 16.89 -18.72
CA ALA A 204 -0.56 17.09 -19.40
C ALA A 204 -0.68 17.93 -20.70
N ASP A 205 -1.84 17.92 -21.37
CA ASP A 205 -2.01 18.62 -22.65
C ASP A 205 -2.30 20.13 -22.50
N GLN A 206 -2.62 20.62 -21.29
CA GLN A 206 -2.92 22.06 -21.10
C GLN A 206 -1.67 22.95 -21.01
N HIS A 207 -0.46 22.39 -20.86
CA HIS A 207 0.78 23.16 -20.81
C HIS A 207 1.59 23.18 -22.12
N MET A 208 1.26 22.33 -23.11
CA MET A 208 1.97 22.28 -24.40
C MET A 208 1.18 22.88 -25.58
N GLY A 209 -0.03 23.40 -25.36
CA GLY A 209 -0.89 24.00 -26.40
C GLY A 209 -0.76 25.52 -26.55
N GLY A 210 0.38 26.10 -26.18
CA GLY A 210 0.59 27.55 -26.20
C GLY A 210 2.05 27.92 -26.40
N LEU A 211 2.62 27.50 -27.54
CA LEU A 211 3.58 28.23 -28.39
C LEU A 211 4.01 27.35 -29.57
#